data_AF-A0A8H4F5F0-F1
#
_entry.id   AF-A0A8H4F5F0-F1
#
_cell.length_a   1.000
_cell.length_b   1.000
_cell.length_c   1.000
_cell.angle_alpha   90.00
_cell.angle_beta   90.00
_cell.angle_gamma   90.00
#
_symmetry.space_group_name_H-M   'P 1'
#
loop_
_entity.id
_entity.type
_entity.pdbx_description
1 polymer ?
#
loop_
_entity_poly.entity_id
_entity_poly.type
_entity_poly.pdbx_seq_one_letter_code
_entity_poly.pdbx_strand_id
1 'polypeptide(L)'
;MAKDLGLPRNIAATAEELVAMERRKRTFWAIYCYDVMMSVENGTMPHFSNADCSVDIPHVLQDEAQEGDKIIHFILLTKIMRNQADIVHFLHTKYHHKMTFDWDQDKQFNKVSNDLGTTISLITSTTKFPQKETMCYTICFLYLASCFATILLYRHSSDHRKQCLEAALNIKLITELVLECDAFEDMYCSMRGIQQIVHFLSAAITIFRDQDAATPYKSTLQLAQKLASISPATEPTMQPSTMNIPNQQLQPQQSLLGLLYNQDDL
;
A
#
# COMPACT_ATOMS: atom_id res chain seq x y z
N MET A 1 6.86 -1.65 21.14
CA MET A 1 5.73 -2.53 21.54
C MET A 1 5.73 -3.89 20.83
N ALA A 2 5.55 -3.99 19.51
CA ALA A 2 5.46 -5.31 18.85
C ALA A 2 6.71 -6.20 19.02
N LYS A 3 7.91 -5.61 18.94
CA LYS A 3 9.18 -6.30 19.23
C LYS A 3 9.27 -6.73 20.71
N ASP A 4 8.83 -5.88 21.62
CA ASP A 4 8.84 -6.14 23.08
C ASP A 4 7.88 -7.28 23.46
N LEU A 5 6.73 -7.36 22.79
CA LEU A 5 5.77 -8.45 22.92
C LEU A 5 6.22 -9.74 22.21
N GLY A 6 7.37 -9.70 21.52
CA GLY A 6 7.91 -10.82 20.76
C GLY A 6 7.05 -11.25 19.57
N LEU A 7 6.15 -10.39 19.07
CA LEU A 7 5.29 -10.70 17.93
C LEU A 7 6.05 -11.12 16.66
N PRO A 8 7.23 -10.56 16.31
CA PRO A 8 7.97 -10.96 15.11
C PRO A 8 8.75 -12.28 15.24
N ARG A 9 8.58 -13.02 16.34
CA ARG A 9 9.28 -14.28 16.60
C ARG A 9 8.33 -15.46 16.54
N ASN A 10 8.80 -16.58 15.99
CA ASN A 10 8.12 -17.86 16.09
C ASN A 10 8.20 -18.37 17.54
N ILE A 11 7.08 -18.87 18.04
CA ILE A 11 6.99 -19.48 19.38
C ILE A 11 6.49 -20.90 19.18
N ALA A 12 7.17 -21.85 19.84
CA ALA A 12 6.71 -23.24 19.87
C ALA A 12 5.38 -23.30 20.61
N ALA A 13 4.40 -23.99 20.03
CA ALA A 13 3.06 -24.06 20.57
C ALA A 13 2.57 -25.50 20.65
N THR A 14 1.73 -25.75 21.64
CA THR A 14 1.00 -27.01 21.76
C THR A 14 -0.26 -26.99 20.89
N ALA A 15 -0.86 -28.16 20.65
CA ALA A 15 -2.08 -28.27 19.83
C ALA A 15 -3.25 -27.45 20.42
N GLU A 16 -3.29 -27.28 21.75
CA GLU A 16 -4.34 -26.54 22.46
C GLU A 16 -4.23 -25.02 22.27
N GLU A 17 -3.07 -24.52 21.84
CA GLU A 17 -2.78 -23.09 21.66
C GLU A 17 -2.87 -22.64 20.20
N LEU A 18 -3.25 -23.54 19.29
CA LEU A 18 -3.16 -23.33 17.85
C LEU A 18 -3.97 -22.11 17.37
N VAL A 19 -5.19 -21.93 17.87
CA VAL A 19 -6.03 -20.76 17.57
C VAL A 19 -5.38 -19.46 18.06
N ALA A 20 -4.85 -19.46 19.30
CA ALA A 20 -4.19 -18.29 19.86
C ALA A 20 -2.92 -17.92 19.07
N MET A 21 -2.21 -18.93 18.58
CA MET A 21 -1.03 -18.74 17.75
C MET A 21 -1.35 -18.16 16.37
N GLU A 22 -2.37 -18.64 15.69
CA GLU A 22 -2.78 -18.05 14.41
C GLU A 22 -3.27 -16.60 14.60
N ARG A 23 -4.00 -16.31 15.68
CA ARG A 23 -4.36 -14.92 16.03
C ARG A 23 -3.13 -14.04 16.24
N ARG A 24 -2.11 -14.55 16.93
CA ARG A 24 -0.83 -13.86 17.12
C ARG A 24 -0.13 -13.58 15.78
N LYS A 25 -0.06 -14.57 14.88
CA LYS A 25 0.53 -14.41 13.54
C LYS A 25 -0.22 -13.34 12.74
N ARG A 26 -1.55 -13.41 12.71
CA ARG A 26 -2.39 -12.44 11.98
C ARG A 26 -2.23 -11.02 12.56
N THR A 27 -2.14 -10.90 13.87
CA THR A 27 -1.86 -9.61 14.53
C THR A 27 -0.51 -9.03 14.09
N PHE A 28 0.54 -9.86 14.09
CA PHE A 28 1.85 -9.43 13.61
C PHE A 28 1.80 -9.00 12.13
N TRP A 29 1.19 -9.80 11.25
CA TRP A 29 1.13 -9.49 9.82
C TRP A 29 0.27 -8.27 9.50
N ALA A 30 -0.77 -7.97 10.29
CA ALA A 30 -1.53 -6.73 10.15
C ALA A 30 -0.66 -5.51 10.50
N ILE A 31 0.12 -5.57 11.59
CA ILE A 31 1.08 -4.54 11.97
C ILE A 31 2.16 -4.38 10.89
N TYR A 32 2.67 -5.50 10.36
CA TYR A 32 3.66 -5.49 9.28
C TYR A 32 3.11 -4.81 8.02
N CYS A 33 1.91 -5.16 7.57
CA CYS A 33 1.28 -4.54 6.40
C CYS A 33 1.13 -3.03 6.59
N TYR A 34 0.70 -2.59 7.77
CA TYR A 34 0.60 -1.17 8.10
C TYR A 34 1.96 -0.46 8.08
N ASP A 35 3.00 -1.07 8.68
CA ASP A 35 4.37 -0.54 8.68
C ASP A 35 4.91 -0.34 7.26
N VAL A 36 4.70 -1.34 6.38
CA VAL A 36 5.09 -1.24 4.97
C VAL A 36 4.35 -0.11 4.27
N MET A 37 3.02 -0.04 4.40
CA MET A 37 2.20 1.01 3.76
C MET A 37 2.66 2.41 4.18
N MET A 38 2.93 2.62 5.48
CA MET A 38 3.42 3.90 6.00
C MET A 38 4.83 4.22 5.52
N SER A 39 5.72 3.24 5.52
CA SER A 39 7.12 3.44 5.15
C SER A 39 7.27 3.74 3.66
N VAL A 40 6.52 3.02 2.82
CA VAL A 40 6.45 3.27 1.37
C VAL A 40 5.99 4.69 1.09
N GLU A 41 4.94 5.17 1.76
CA GLU A 41 4.46 6.54 1.55
C GLU A 41 5.49 7.59 1.95
N ASN A 42 6.16 7.38 3.09
CA ASN A 42 7.17 8.31 3.58
C ASN A 42 8.51 8.19 2.86
N GLY A 43 8.65 7.25 1.92
CA GLY A 43 9.91 6.97 1.24
C GLY A 43 11.00 6.43 2.18
N THR A 44 10.63 5.79 3.28
CA THR A 44 11.54 5.23 4.28
C THR A 44 11.57 3.71 4.21
N MET A 45 12.58 3.10 4.84
CA MET A 45 12.62 1.65 4.98
C MET A 45 11.61 1.16 6.03
N PRO A 46 10.88 0.06 5.80
CA PRO A 46 10.05 -0.56 6.84
C PRO A 46 10.86 -0.92 8.09
N HIS A 47 10.25 -0.78 9.26
CA HIS A 47 10.86 -1.10 10.55
C HIS A 47 11.00 -2.61 10.77
N PHE A 48 10.18 -3.40 10.08
CA PHE A 48 10.28 -4.85 10.00
C PHE A 48 10.88 -5.28 8.67
N SER A 49 12.04 -5.94 8.73
CA SER A 49 12.69 -6.52 7.55
C SER A 49 12.13 -7.91 7.25
N ASN A 50 11.92 -8.22 5.97
CA ASN A 50 11.56 -9.56 5.51
C ASN A 50 12.58 -10.64 5.94
N ALA A 51 13.85 -10.28 6.12
CA ALA A 51 14.91 -11.21 6.54
C ALA A 51 14.88 -11.49 8.06
N ASP A 52 14.42 -10.54 8.86
CA ASP A 52 14.47 -10.61 10.33
C ASP A 52 13.18 -11.17 10.94
N CYS A 53 12.11 -11.27 10.14
CA CYS A 53 10.82 -11.79 10.57
C CYS A 53 10.79 -13.30 10.41
N SER A 54 10.79 -14.03 11.53
CA SER A 54 10.71 -15.48 11.51
C SER A 54 9.26 -16.00 11.53
N VAL A 55 8.27 -15.10 11.55
CA VAL A 55 6.85 -15.49 11.69
C VAL A 55 6.36 -16.12 10.40
N ASP A 56 5.76 -17.31 10.50
CA ASP A 56 5.18 -17.95 9.33
C ASP A 56 3.93 -17.20 8.83
N ILE A 57 3.64 -17.33 7.54
CA ILE A 57 2.38 -16.86 6.96
C ILE A 57 1.23 -17.63 7.63
N PRO A 58 0.14 -16.96 8.04
CA PRO A 58 -0.97 -17.62 8.71
C PRO A 58 -1.70 -18.57 7.75
N HIS A 59 -2.45 -19.50 8.33
CA HIS A 59 -3.25 -20.46 7.56
C HIS A 59 -4.71 -20.41 8.00
N VAL A 60 -5.59 -20.95 7.16
CA VAL A 60 -7.01 -21.12 7.49
C VAL A 60 -7.15 -22.31 8.42
N LEU A 61 -7.82 -22.12 9.56
CA LEU A 61 -8.12 -23.21 10.49
C LEU A 61 -9.36 -23.98 10.08
N GLN A 62 -9.48 -25.23 10.56
CA GLN A 62 -10.61 -26.09 10.20
C GLN A 62 -11.97 -25.52 10.65
N ASP A 63 -12.00 -24.84 11.79
CA ASP A 63 -13.17 -24.17 12.35
C ASP A 63 -13.49 -22.83 11.66
N GLU A 64 -12.56 -22.31 10.85
CA GLU A 64 -12.69 -21.05 10.10
C GLU A 64 -13.06 -21.28 8.63
N ALA A 65 -13.39 -22.50 8.23
CA ALA A 65 -13.64 -22.86 6.82
C ALA A 65 -14.69 -21.97 6.14
N GLN A 66 -15.72 -21.51 6.88
CA GLN A 66 -16.75 -20.60 6.36
C GLN A 66 -16.24 -19.18 6.12
N GLU A 67 -15.16 -18.77 6.78
CA GLU A 67 -14.51 -17.47 6.59
C GLU A 67 -13.18 -17.58 5.82
N GLY A 68 -12.93 -18.76 5.23
CA GLY A 68 -11.65 -19.10 4.57
C GLY A 68 -11.22 -18.05 3.56
N ASP A 69 -12.15 -17.54 2.74
CA ASP A 69 -11.86 -16.53 1.72
C ASP A 69 -11.32 -15.23 2.31
N LYS A 70 -11.85 -14.76 3.44
CA LYS A 70 -11.37 -13.53 4.10
C LYS A 70 -9.93 -13.70 4.58
N ILE A 71 -9.61 -14.86 5.14
CA ILE A 71 -8.26 -15.19 5.62
C ILE A 71 -7.31 -15.36 4.43
N ILE A 72 -7.75 -16.00 3.35
CA ILE A 72 -6.98 -16.13 2.10
C ILE A 72 -6.68 -14.74 1.54
N HIS A 73 -7.65 -13.83 1.46
CA HIS A 73 -7.41 -12.46 1.01
C HIS A 73 -6.40 -11.72 1.89
N PHE A 74 -6.44 -11.91 3.21
CA PHE A 74 -5.43 -11.35 4.12
C PHE A 74 -4.03 -11.94 3.91
N ILE A 75 -3.93 -13.25 3.62
CA ILE A 75 -2.67 -13.90 3.26
C ILE A 75 -2.11 -13.33 1.95
N LEU A 76 -2.96 -13.14 0.94
CA LEU A 76 -2.59 -12.53 -0.33
C LEU A 76 -2.10 -11.09 -0.13
N LEU A 77 -2.79 -10.33 0.73
CA LEU A 77 -2.39 -8.97 1.08
C LEU A 77 -1.00 -8.96 1.73
N THR A 78 -0.77 -9.89 2.66
CA THR A 78 0.53 -10.04 3.31
C THR A 78 1.62 -10.30 2.28
N LYS A 79 1.39 -11.19 1.30
CA LYS A 79 2.36 -11.49 0.24
C LYS A 79 2.69 -10.26 -0.62
N ILE A 80 1.68 -9.52 -1.08
CA ILE A 80 1.94 -8.33 -1.92
C ILE A 80 2.62 -7.21 -1.13
N MET A 81 2.30 -7.04 0.17
CA MET A 81 3.01 -6.09 1.04
C MET A 81 4.48 -6.49 1.24
N ARG A 82 4.78 -7.79 1.36
CA ARG A 82 6.18 -8.26 1.40
C ARG A 82 6.91 -7.94 0.11
N ASN A 83 6.29 -8.12 -1.06
CA ASN A 83 6.89 -7.69 -2.33
C ASN A 83 7.16 -6.18 -2.34
N GLN A 84 6.22 -5.34 -1.87
CA GLN A 84 6.45 -3.90 -1.77
C GLN A 84 7.64 -3.56 -0.86
N ALA A 85 7.78 -4.22 0.28
CA ALA A 85 8.94 -4.05 1.17
C ALA A 85 10.27 -4.41 0.48
N ASP A 86 10.31 -5.54 -0.26
CA ASP A 86 11.49 -5.95 -1.02
C ASP A 86 11.82 -4.96 -2.16
N ILE A 87 10.80 -4.44 -2.85
CA ILE A 87 10.96 -3.40 -3.86
C ILE A 87 11.56 -2.14 -3.24
N VAL A 88 11.03 -1.65 -2.11
CA VAL A 88 11.60 -0.47 -1.43
C VAL A 88 13.04 -0.73 -1.02
N HIS A 89 13.36 -1.92 -0.49
CA HIS A 89 14.73 -2.27 -0.14
C HIS A 89 15.67 -2.26 -1.35
N PHE A 90 15.23 -2.82 -2.47
CA PHE A 90 15.96 -2.78 -3.74
C PHE A 90 16.19 -1.33 -4.21
N LEU A 91 15.15 -0.50 -4.22
CA LEU A 91 15.24 0.91 -4.65
C LEU A 91 16.15 1.72 -3.72
N HIS A 92 16.04 1.51 -2.40
CA HIS A 92 16.87 2.20 -1.42
C HIS A 92 18.34 1.82 -1.57
N THR A 93 18.62 0.54 -1.83
CA THR A 93 19.98 0.07 -2.13
C THR A 93 20.51 0.70 -3.42
N LYS A 94 19.69 0.71 -4.47
CA LYS A 94 20.03 1.28 -5.79
C LYS A 94 20.39 2.78 -5.72
N TYR A 95 19.63 3.57 -4.97
CA TYR A 95 19.72 5.04 -5.01
C TYR A 95 20.48 5.66 -3.83
N HIS A 96 20.49 5.01 -2.65
CA HIS A 96 21.06 5.62 -1.43
C HIS A 96 22.35 4.95 -0.95
N HIS A 97 22.69 3.74 -1.41
CA HIS A 97 23.96 3.12 -1.05
C HIS A 97 24.97 3.25 -2.19
N LYS A 98 26.04 4.03 -1.95
CA LYS A 98 27.31 3.89 -2.69
C LYS A 98 27.94 2.56 -2.26
N MET A 99 27.43 1.44 -2.76
CA MET A 99 27.97 0.12 -2.46
C MET A 99 29.44 0.08 -2.92
N THR A 100 30.35 -0.28 -2.01
CA THR A 100 31.78 -0.49 -2.26
C THR A 100 32.08 -1.87 -2.87
N PHE A 101 31.05 -2.70 -3.05
CA PHE A 101 31.14 -4.05 -3.58
C PHE A 101 30.25 -4.20 -4.82
N ASP A 102 30.58 -5.17 -5.68
CA ASP A 102 29.91 -5.49 -6.94
C ASP A 102 28.48 -5.99 -6.69
N TRP A 103 27.55 -5.04 -6.52
CA TRP A 103 26.13 -5.31 -6.36
C TRP A 103 25.50 -5.54 -7.73
N ASP A 104 25.16 -6.80 -8.02
CA ASP A 104 24.50 -7.19 -9.26
C ASP A 104 23.03 -6.71 -9.27
N GLN A 105 22.85 -5.48 -9.72
CA GLN A 105 21.56 -4.80 -9.83
C GLN A 105 20.56 -5.63 -10.65
N ASP A 106 21.00 -6.19 -11.77
CA ASP A 106 20.12 -6.88 -12.71
C ASP A 106 19.60 -8.18 -12.12
N LYS A 107 20.46 -8.94 -11.42
CA LYS A 107 20.03 -10.12 -10.68
C LYS A 107 19.04 -9.79 -9.57
N GLN A 108 19.26 -8.71 -8.81
CA GLN A 108 18.31 -8.31 -7.77
C GLN A 108 16.99 -7.81 -8.35
N PHE A 109 17.03 -7.02 -9.41
CA PHE A 109 15.83 -6.57 -10.12
C PHE A 109 15.02 -7.75 -10.65
N ASN A 110 15.67 -8.71 -11.33
CA ASN A 110 15.02 -9.90 -11.85
C ASN A 110 14.40 -10.75 -10.75
N LYS A 111 15.07 -10.89 -9.60
CA LYS A 111 14.51 -11.57 -8.43
C LYS A 111 13.21 -10.90 -7.96
N VAL A 112 13.26 -9.61 -7.66
CA VAL A 112 12.10 -8.85 -7.15
C VAL A 112 10.96 -8.83 -8.18
N SER A 113 11.29 -8.70 -9.47
CA SER A 113 10.35 -8.77 -10.59
C SER A 113 9.65 -10.13 -10.68
N ASN A 114 10.39 -11.23 -10.59
CA ASN A 114 9.83 -12.58 -10.63
C ASN A 114 8.96 -12.88 -9.41
N ASP A 115 9.41 -12.46 -8.23
CA ASP A 115 8.65 -12.63 -6.98
C ASP A 115 7.33 -11.84 -7.03
N LEU A 116 7.36 -10.59 -7.56
CA LEU A 116 6.15 -9.80 -7.78
C LEU A 116 5.21 -10.47 -8.79
N GLY A 117 5.73 -10.91 -9.94
CA GLY A 117 4.95 -11.59 -10.97
C GLY A 117 4.27 -12.87 -10.45
N THR A 118 4.98 -13.65 -9.63
CA THR A 118 4.45 -14.85 -8.97
C THR A 118 3.30 -14.50 -8.03
N THR A 119 3.45 -13.48 -7.19
CA THR A 119 2.38 -13.04 -6.28
C THR A 119 1.17 -12.50 -7.04
N ILE A 120 1.38 -11.69 -8.07
CA ILE A 120 0.27 -11.19 -8.91
C ILE A 120 -0.46 -12.35 -9.58
N SER A 121 0.27 -13.33 -10.14
CA SER A 121 -0.32 -14.53 -10.73
C SER A 121 -1.16 -15.31 -9.70
N LEU A 122 -0.67 -15.46 -8.48
CA LEU A 122 -1.41 -16.10 -7.39
C LEU A 122 -2.70 -15.35 -7.05
N ILE A 123 -2.65 -14.01 -6.95
CA ILE A 123 -3.83 -13.18 -6.70
C ILE A 123 -4.86 -13.37 -7.82
N THR A 124 -4.43 -13.28 -9.08
CA THR A 124 -5.33 -13.39 -10.25
C THR A 124 -5.89 -14.79 -10.49
N SER A 125 -5.24 -15.83 -9.99
CA SER A 125 -5.75 -17.21 -10.08
C SER A 125 -6.67 -17.57 -8.91
N THR A 126 -6.49 -16.92 -7.75
CA THR A 126 -7.30 -17.14 -6.55
C THR A 126 -8.56 -16.26 -6.54
N THR A 127 -8.48 -15.07 -7.13
CA THR A 127 -9.55 -14.07 -7.11
C THR A 127 -9.92 -13.65 -8.53
N LYS A 128 -11.09 -13.01 -8.69
CA LYS A 128 -11.51 -12.44 -9.98
C LYS A 128 -11.28 -10.94 -9.97
N PHE A 129 -10.93 -10.38 -11.12
CA PHE A 129 -10.82 -8.93 -11.27
C PHE A 129 -12.16 -8.27 -10.88
N PRO A 130 -12.16 -7.21 -10.06
CA PRO A 130 -13.38 -6.59 -9.57
C PRO A 130 -14.30 -6.10 -10.70
N GLN A 131 -15.59 -6.42 -10.58
CA GLN A 131 -16.66 -5.91 -11.43
C GLN A 131 -17.82 -5.43 -10.56
N LYS A 132 -18.75 -4.68 -11.15
CA LYS A 132 -19.89 -4.09 -10.42
C LYS A 132 -20.77 -5.13 -9.75
N GLU A 133 -20.96 -6.28 -10.40
CA GLU A 133 -21.82 -7.37 -9.94
C GLU A 133 -21.13 -8.24 -8.88
N THR A 134 -19.80 -8.20 -8.80
CA THR A 134 -18.97 -9.05 -7.93
C THR A 134 -18.11 -8.22 -6.98
N MET A 135 -18.52 -6.98 -6.72
CA MET A 135 -17.75 -6.02 -5.96
C MET A 135 -17.45 -6.56 -4.57
N CYS A 136 -16.17 -6.66 -4.25
CA CYS A 136 -15.67 -6.94 -2.92
C CYS A 136 -14.50 -6.01 -2.66
N TYR A 137 -14.64 -5.13 -1.66
CA TYR A 137 -13.63 -4.12 -1.37
C TYR A 137 -12.24 -4.72 -1.09
N THR A 138 -12.17 -5.84 -0.36
CA THR A 138 -10.89 -6.52 -0.09
C THR A 138 -10.19 -6.96 -1.36
N ILE A 139 -10.94 -7.47 -2.34
CA ILE A 139 -10.39 -7.85 -3.66
C ILE A 139 -9.96 -6.58 -4.42
N CYS A 140 -10.78 -5.53 -4.44
CA CYS A 140 -10.39 -4.24 -5.01
C CYS A 140 -9.05 -3.75 -4.43
N PHE A 141 -8.90 -3.80 -3.11
CA PHE A 141 -7.69 -3.38 -2.43
C PHE A 141 -6.47 -4.24 -2.79
N LEU A 142 -6.63 -5.57 -2.94
CA LEU A 142 -5.56 -6.45 -3.41
C LEU A 142 -5.07 -6.08 -4.81
N TYR A 143 -5.99 -5.82 -5.74
CA TYR A 143 -5.64 -5.40 -7.10
C TYR A 143 -5.01 -4.00 -7.12
N LEU A 144 -5.51 -3.06 -6.30
CA LEU A 144 -4.90 -1.74 -6.13
C LEU A 144 -3.45 -1.86 -5.62
N ALA A 145 -3.21 -2.65 -4.58
CA ALA A 145 -1.88 -2.90 -4.04
C ALA A 145 -0.93 -3.57 -5.05
N SER A 146 -1.46 -4.45 -5.90
CA SER A 146 -0.72 -5.13 -6.96
C SER A 146 -0.32 -4.17 -8.09
N CYS A 147 -1.25 -3.32 -8.53
CA CYS A 147 -0.99 -2.28 -9.52
C CYS A 147 0.03 -1.27 -9.00
N PHE A 148 -0.11 -0.86 -7.73
CA PHE A 148 0.84 0.03 -7.11
C PHE A 148 2.25 -0.59 -7.00
N ALA A 149 2.37 -1.86 -6.58
CA ALA A 149 3.65 -2.55 -6.53
C ALA A 149 4.33 -2.63 -7.91
N THR A 150 3.53 -2.83 -8.96
CA THR A 150 3.98 -2.79 -10.36
C THR A 150 4.56 -1.42 -10.72
N ILE A 151 3.83 -0.33 -10.44
CA ILE A 151 4.33 1.03 -10.67
C ILE A 151 5.60 1.29 -9.85
N LEU A 152 5.61 0.90 -8.58
CA LEU A 152 6.72 1.12 -7.66
C LEU A 152 8.02 0.51 -8.19
N LEU A 153 7.98 -0.73 -8.70
CA LEU A 153 9.15 -1.42 -9.23
C LEU A 153 9.57 -0.88 -10.60
N TYR A 154 8.62 -0.72 -11.52
CA TYR A 154 8.93 -0.57 -12.94
C TYR A 154 8.96 0.88 -13.45
N ARG A 155 8.47 1.88 -12.69
CA ARG A 155 8.41 3.29 -13.16
C ARG A 155 9.77 3.84 -13.62
N HIS A 156 10.86 3.29 -13.08
CA HIS A 156 12.22 3.71 -13.38
C HIS A 156 12.79 3.11 -14.68
N SER A 157 12.07 2.19 -15.33
CA SER A 157 12.49 1.49 -16.55
C SER A 157 11.66 1.96 -17.75
N SER A 158 12.33 2.43 -18.80
CA SER A 158 11.68 2.83 -20.07
C SER A 158 10.93 1.67 -20.74
N ASP A 159 11.42 0.45 -20.56
CA ASP A 159 10.91 -0.74 -21.25
C ASP A 159 9.56 -1.19 -20.71
N HIS A 160 9.23 -0.76 -19.48
CA HIS A 160 8.02 -1.15 -18.76
C HIS A 160 6.98 -0.02 -18.69
N ARG A 161 7.11 1.02 -19.53
CA ARG A 161 6.16 2.15 -19.58
C ARG A 161 4.72 1.71 -19.80
N LYS A 162 4.49 0.76 -20.73
CA LYS A 162 3.14 0.23 -21.02
C LYS A 162 2.53 -0.48 -19.82
N GLN A 163 3.33 -1.30 -19.12
CA GLN A 163 2.88 -2.03 -17.93
C GLN A 163 2.54 -1.07 -16.78
N CYS A 164 3.33 0.00 -16.59
CA CYS A 164 3.01 1.03 -15.61
C CYS A 164 1.72 1.79 -15.97
N LEU A 165 1.51 2.08 -17.25
CA LEU A 165 0.30 2.76 -17.73
C LEU A 165 -0.94 1.91 -17.51
N GLU A 166 -0.87 0.61 -17.80
CA GLU A 166 -1.97 -0.34 -17.55
C GLU A 166 -2.29 -0.44 -16.05
N ALA A 167 -1.25 -0.54 -15.20
CA ALA A 167 -1.43 -0.53 -13.75
C ALA A 167 -2.09 0.78 -13.26
N ALA A 168 -1.71 1.94 -13.81
CA ALA A 168 -2.32 3.23 -13.47
C ALA A 168 -3.79 3.31 -13.91
N LEU A 169 -4.12 2.81 -15.10
CA LEU A 169 -5.50 2.71 -15.59
C LEU A 169 -6.35 1.79 -14.70
N ASN A 170 -5.80 0.65 -14.26
CA ASN A 170 -6.49 -0.25 -13.35
C ASN A 170 -6.71 0.38 -11.97
N ILE A 171 -5.75 1.15 -11.44
CA ILE A 171 -5.96 1.92 -10.19
C ILE A 171 -7.14 2.88 -10.33
N LYS A 172 -7.18 3.65 -11.43
CA LYS A 172 -8.29 4.56 -11.73
C LYS A 172 -9.62 3.80 -11.79
N LEU A 173 -9.68 2.75 -12.62
CA LEU A 173 -10.90 1.96 -12.85
C LEU A 173 -11.44 1.34 -11.56
N ILE A 174 -10.59 0.72 -10.76
CA ILE A 174 -11.00 0.09 -9.50
C ILE A 174 -11.49 1.15 -8.51
N THR A 175 -10.85 2.31 -8.47
CA THR A 175 -11.30 3.41 -7.61
C THR A 175 -12.67 3.93 -8.03
N GLU A 176 -12.90 4.11 -9.33
CA GLU A 176 -14.22 4.48 -9.86
C GLU A 176 -15.28 3.46 -9.46
N LEU A 177 -14.97 2.17 -9.63
CA LEU A 177 -15.86 1.08 -9.24
C LEU A 177 -16.24 1.13 -7.75
N VAL A 178 -15.25 1.31 -6.86
CA VAL A 178 -15.51 1.40 -5.41
C VAL A 178 -16.43 2.57 -5.09
N LEU A 179 -16.25 3.71 -5.76
CA LEU A 179 -17.08 4.91 -5.58
C LEU A 179 -18.49 4.75 -6.16
N GLU A 180 -18.63 4.10 -7.32
CA GLU A 180 -19.92 3.85 -7.96
C GLU A 180 -20.79 2.85 -7.19
N CYS A 181 -20.17 1.95 -6.43
CA CYS A 181 -20.85 0.96 -5.59
C CYS A 181 -21.13 1.47 -4.16
N ASP A 182 -20.86 2.75 -3.86
CA ASP A 182 -21.03 3.36 -2.54
C ASP A 182 -20.32 2.58 -1.39
N ALA A 183 -19.25 1.87 -1.70
CA ALA A 183 -18.52 1.02 -0.75
C ALA A 183 -17.54 1.83 0.14
N PHE A 184 -17.95 3.03 0.56
CA PHE A 184 -17.16 3.92 1.40
C PHE A 184 -16.93 3.35 2.79
N GLU A 185 -17.94 2.69 3.36
CA GLU A 185 -17.89 2.09 4.69
C GLU A 185 -16.76 1.04 4.81
N ASP A 186 -16.59 0.24 3.76
CA ASP A 186 -15.53 -0.77 3.69
C ASP A 186 -14.13 -0.13 3.63
N MET A 187 -14.01 1.08 3.06
CA MET A 187 -12.75 1.79 3.04
C MET A 187 -12.29 2.11 4.47
N TYR A 188 -13.18 2.57 5.36
CA TYR A 188 -12.85 2.90 6.75
C TYR A 188 -12.39 1.68 7.55
N CYS A 189 -12.83 0.49 7.17
CA CYS A 189 -12.47 -0.76 7.83
C CYS A 189 -11.10 -1.31 7.38
N SER A 190 -10.49 -0.72 6.35
CA SER A 190 -9.16 -1.10 5.88
C SER A 190 -8.05 -0.54 6.76
N MET A 191 -6.89 -1.23 6.82
CA MET A 191 -5.80 -0.93 7.78
C MET A 191 -5.36 0.55 7.80
N ARG A 192 -5.49 1.26 6.68
CA ARG A 192 -5.10 2.67 6.56
C ARG A 192 -6.18 3.54 5.88
N GLY A 193 -7.37 2.99 5.70
CA GLY A 193 -8.50 3.76 5.22
C GLY A 193 -8.35 4.28 3.78
N ILE A 194 -9.10 5.35 3.53
CA ILE A 194 -9.11 6.13 2.29
C ILE A 194 -7.71 6.66 1.93
N GLN A 195 -6.87 6.96 2.92
CA GLN A 195 -5.52 7.52 2.69
C GLN A 195 -4.65 6.59 1.83
N GLN A 196 -4.79 5.27 2.00
CA GLN A 196 -4.03 4.35 1.17
C GLN A 196 -4.46 4.36 -0.30
N ILE A 197 -5.77 4.54 -0.57
CA ILE A 197 -6.28 4.65 -1.94
C ILE A 197 -5.79 5.96 -2.57
N VAL A 198 -5.81 7.06 -1.81
CA VAL A 198 -5.26 8.36 -2.26
C VAL A 198 -3.78 8.21 -2.60
N HIS A 199 -3.01 7.49 -1.78
CA HIS A 199 -1.61 7.18 -2.08
C HIS A 199 -1.46 6.40 -3.39
N PHE A 200 -2.27 5.35 -3.62
CA PHE A 200 -2.25 4.62 -4.89
C PHE A 200 -2.63 5.48 -6.10
N LEU A 201 -3.63 6.36 -5.97
CA LEU A 201 -4.00 7.33 -7.00
C LEU A 201 -2.86 8.30 -7.30
N SER A 202 -2.10 8.74 -6.30
CA SER A 202 -0.94 9.63 -6.51
C SER A 202 0.12 8.98 -7.43
N ALA A 203 0.33 7.67 -7.30
CA ALA A 203 1.23 6.92 -8.17
C ALA A 203 0.68 6.81 -9.60
N ALA A 204 -0.62 6.57 -9.77
CA ALA A 204 -1.28 6.57 -11.08
C ALA A 204 -1.22 7.95 -11.76
N ILE A 205 -1.49 9.03 -11.02
CA ILE A 205 -1.38 10.42 -11.48
C ILE A 205 0.04 10.72 -11.97
N THR A 206 1.06 10.27 -11.23
CA THR A 206 2.47 10.41 -11.63
C THR A 206 2.71 9.73 -12.98
N ILE A 207 2.25 8.49 -13.16
CA ILE A 207 2.38 7.77 -14.44
C ILE A 207 1.64 8.48 -15.58
N PHE A 208 0.41 8.95 -15.36
CA PHE A 208 -0.34 9.65 -16.40
C PHE A 208 0.34 10.96 -16.81
N ARG A 209 0.93 11.69 -15.86
CA ARG A 209 1.70 12.89 -16.13
C ARG A 209 2.97 12.57 -16.91
N ASP A 210 3.76 11.59 -16.46
CA ASP A 210 5.05 11.22 -17.07
C ASP A 210 4.89 10.62 -18.48
N GLN A 211 3.68 10.19 -18.85
CA GLN A 211 3.36 9.64 -20.17
C GLN A 211 2.40 10.50 -20.99
N ASP A 212 2.20 11.78 -20.61
CA ASP A 212 1.36 12.75 -21.33
C ASP A 212 -0.10 12.29 -21.56
N ALA A 213 -0.62 11.45 -20.67
CA ALA A 213 -1.98 10.92 -20.74
C ALA A 213 -2.98 11.90 -20.10
N ALA A 214 -3.25 13.03 -20.78
CA ALA A 214 -4.00 14.16 -20.23
C ALA A 214 -5.41 13.83 -19.72
N THR A 215 -6.19 13.04 -20.48
CA THR A 215 -7.57 12.66 -20.11
C THR A 215 -7.62 11.81 -18.83
N PRO A 216 -6.89 10.68 -18.72
CA PRO A 216 -6.86 9.91 -17.48
C PRO A 216 -6.19 10.67 -16.33
N TYR A 217 -5.22 11.55 -16.59
CA TYR A 217 -4.63 12.42 -15.57
C TYR A 217 -5.69 13.29 -14.88
N LYS A 218 -6.46 14.07 -15.65
CA LYS A 218 -7.45 15.02 -15.11
C LYS A 218 -8.54 14.32 -14.31
N SER A 219 -9.07 13.23 -14.84
CA SER A 219 -10.12 12.44 -14.16
C SER A 219 -9.60 11.79 -12.88
N THR A 220 -8.38 11.23 -12.90
CA THR A 220 -7.78 10.61 -11.70
C THR A 220 -7.48 11.63 -10.60
N LEU A 221 -7.07 12.85 -10.97
CA LEU A 221 -6.89 13.94 -10.00
C LEU A 221 -8.19 14.31 -9.30
N GLN A 222 -9.31 14.36 -10.05
CA GLN A 222 -10.63 14.62 -9.47
C GLN A 222 -11.07 13.51 -8.50
N LEU A 223 -10.77 12.24 -8.82
CA LEU A 223 -11.03 11.11 -7.91
C LEU A 223 -10.24 11.25 -6.60
N ALA A 224 -8.94 11.59 -6.69
CA ALA A 224 -8.10 11.80 -5.53
C ALA A 224 -8.61 12.96 -4.65
N GLN A 225 -9.03 14.07 -5.26
CA GLN A 225 -9.63 15.21 -4.56
C GLN A 225 -10.93 14.82 -3.84
N LYS A 226 -11.82 14.08 -4.51
CA LYS A 226 -13.07 13.59 -3.92
C LYS A 226 -12.83 12.69 -2.72
N LEU A 227 -11.88 11.75 -2.82
CA LEU A 227 -11.53 10.87 -1.70
C LEU A 227 -10.86 11.63 -0.56
N ALA A 228 -9.97 12.58 -0.86
CA ALA A 228 -9.35 13.41 0.15
C ALA A 228 -10.39 14.22 0.95
N SER A 229 -11.42 14.79 0.30
CA SER A 229 -12.44 15.60 0.98
C SER A 229 -13.35 14.83 1.93
N ILE A 230 -13.46 13.51 1.77
CA ILE A 230 -14.25 12.64 2.66
C ILE A 230 -13.35 11.87 3.64
N SER A 231 -12.03 12.10 3.61
CA SER A 231 -11.13 11.45 4.54
C SER A 231 -11.24 12.08 5.93
N PRO A 232 -11.22 11.28 7.02
CA PRO A 232 -11.22 11.79 8.39
C PRO A 232 -9.99 12.66 8.73
N ALA A 233 -8.96 12.66 7.86
CA ALA A 233 -7.74 13.45 8.01
C ALA A 233 -7.86 14.89 7.48
N THR A 234 -9.03 15.31 7.00
CA THR A 234 -9.25 16.74 6.74
C THR A 234 -9.31 17.43 8.09
N GLU A 235 -8.25 18.18 8.43
CA GLU A 235 -8.25 19.02 9.63
C GLU A 235 -9.57 19.81 9.69
N PRO A 236 -10.25 19.89 10.84
CA PRO A 236 -11.36 20.81 10.96
C PRO A 236 -10.81 22.19 10.62
N THR A 237 -11.29 22.77 9.52
CA THR A 237 -11.03 24.16 9.19
C THR A 237 -11.59 24.98 10.34
N MET A 238 -10.75 25.27 11.33
CA MET A 238 -11.09 26.23 12.36
C MET A 238 -11.30 27.54 11.62
N GLN A 239 -12.56 27.93 11.46
CA GLN A 239 -12.89 29.32 11.24
C GLN A 239 -12.15 30.11 12.33
N PRO A 240 -11.41 31.18 11.99
CA PRO A 240 -10.66 31.94 12.98
C PRO A 240 -11.65 32.59 13.94
N SER A 241 -11.91 31.89 15.03
CA SER A 241 -12.56 32.45 16.19
C SER A 241 -11.53 33.37 16.81
N THR A 242 -11.80 34.67 16.77
CA THR A 242 -11.04 35.72 17.44
C THR A 242 -10.97 35.43 18.95
N MET A 243 -9.99 34.65 19.36
CA MET A 243 -9.57 34.52 20.75
C MET A 243 -8.07 34.78 20.83
N ASN A 244 -7.75 36.02 21.24
CA ASN A 244 -6.42 36.46 21.64
C ASN A 244 -5.91 35.58 22.79
N ILE A 245 -4.88 34.77 22.53
CA ILE A 245 -4.03 34.16 23.58
C ILE A 245 -2.57 34.31 23.11
N PRO A 246 -1.62 34.71 23.99
CA PRO A 246 -0.33 35.25 23.57
C PRO A 246 0.68 34.19 23.13
N ASN A 247 1.49 34.56 22.14
CA ASN A 247 2.65 33.90 21.55
C ASN A 247 3.33 32.81 22.42
N GLN A 248 3.17 31.55 22.01
CA GLN A 248 4.24 30.55 22.10
C GLN A 248 4.50 30.00 20.69
N GLN A 249 5.75 30.14 20.25
CA GLN A 249 6.22 29.69 18.94
C GLN A 249 6.14 28.16 18.85
N LEU A 250 5.13 27.66 18.16
CA LEU A 250 5.14 26.34 17.54
C LEU A 250 5.38 26.55 16.05
N GLN A 251 6.52 26.05 15.57
CA GLN A 251 6.82 26.02 14.13
C GLN A 251 5.77 25.12 13.42
N PRO A 252 5.12 25.60 12.35
CA PRO A 252 4.19 24.77 11.59
C PRO A 252 4.98 23.73 10.78
N GLN A 253 4.70 22.45 11.03
CA GLN A 253 5.07 21.36 10.12
C GLN A 253 4.28 21.54 8.82
N GLN A 254 5.00 21.77 7.73
CA GLN A 254 4.40 21.92 6.39
C GLN A 254 3.81 20.58 5.93
N SER A 255 2.56 20.62 5.50
CA SER A 255 1.88 19.52 4.81
C SER A 255 2.54 19.22 3.47
N LEU A 256 2.68 17.93 3.13
CA LEU A 256 3.25 17.43 1.87
C LEU A 256 2.52 17.97 0.63
N LEU A 257 1.24 18.35 0.76
CA LEU A 257 0.46 18.99 -0.30
C LEU A 257 0.95 20.43 -0.60
N GLY A 258 1.46 21.13 0.41
CA GLY A 258 1.99 22.50 0.27
C GLY A 258 3.35 22.55 -0.44
N LEU A 259 4.10 21.45 -0.44
CA LEU A 259 5.39 21.36 -1.15
C LEU A 259 5.23 21.10 -2.66
N LEU A 260 4.04 20.64 -3.10
CA LEU A 260 3.78 20.28 -4.50
C LEU A 260 3.07 21.39 -5.30
N TYR A 261 2.66 22.48 -4.64
CA TYR A 261 2.00 23.62 -5.27
C TYR A 261 2.61 24.94 -4.76
N ASN A 262 3.83 25.24 -5.20
CA ASN A 262 4.23 26.63 -5.32
C ASN A 262 3.78 27.12 -6.69
N GLN A 263 2.89 28.09 -6.68
CA GLN A 263 2.28 28.72 -7.85
C GLN A 263 3.14 29.84 -8.45
N ASP A 264 4.40 29.93 -8.04
CA ASP A 264 5.37 30.88 -8.59
C ASP A 264 6.47 30.10 -9.29
N ASP A 265 6.26 29.85 -10.58
CA ASP A 265 7.29 29.89 -11.62
C ASP A 265 6.56 29.86 -12.98
N LEU A 266 6.13 31.06 -13.37
CA LEU A 266 5.78 31.46 -14.73
C LEU A 266 7.05 31.63 -15.56
#